data_AF-A0A9E2Y132-F1
#
_entry.id   AF-A0A9E2Y132-F1
#
_cell.length_a   1.000
_cell.length_b   1.000
_cell.length_c   1.000
_cell.angle_alpha   90.00
_cell.angle_beta   90.00
_cell.angle_gamma   90.00
#
_symmetry.space_group_name_H-M   'P 1'
#
loop_
_entity.id
_entity.type
_entity.pdbx_description
1 polymer ?
#
loop_
_entity_poly.entity_id
_entity_poly.type
_entity_poly.pdbx_seq_one_letter_code
_entity_poly.pdbx_strand_id
1 'polypeptide(L)'
;MALRKLAADKGLLYGTTISAGQIAGDPRFIDLVLQQTGLVVAENDMKWQVMSRGARGNDDYGPADTVAAFALENDLALRGHNLLWYYRTPNWFFDLDSRQ
;
A
#
# COMPACT_ATOMS: atom_id res chain seq x y z
N MET A 1 6.37 4.19 -25.17
CA MET A 1 5.38 3.10 -24.95
C MET A 1 5.43 2.73 -23.47
N ALA A 2 4.29 2.72 -22.77
CA ALA A 2 4.25 2.49 -21.33
C ALA A 2 4.32 0.99 -20.96
N LEU A 3 4.96 0.67 -19.84
CA LEU A 3 5.09 -0.72 -19.35
C LEU A 3 3.72 -1.36 -19.07
N ARG A 4 2.79 -0.63 -18.45
CA ARG A 4 1.40 -1.08 -18.24
C ARG A 4 0.71 -1.50 -19.53
N LYS A 5 0.97 -0.81 -20.64
CA LYS A 5 0.36 -1.14 -21.93
C LYS A 5 0.93 -2.44 -22.47
N LEU A 6 2.26 -2.60 -22.43
CA LEU A 6 2.93 -3.83 -22.86
C LEU A 6 2.47 -5.05 -22.04
N ALA A 7 2.24 -4.87 -20.75
CA ALA A 7 1.71 -5.92 -19.89
C ALA A 7 0.24 -6.23 -20.22
N ALA A 8 -0.61 -5.21 -20.36
CA ALA A 8 -2.02 -5.38 -20.69
C ALA A 8 -2.23 -6.08 -22.04
N ASP A 9 -1.42 -5.75 -23.06
CA ASP A 9 -1.44 -6.42 -24.37
C ASP A 9 -1.13 -7.94 -24.27
N LYS A 10 -0.56 -8.39 -23.14
CA LYS A 10 -0.29 -9.79 -22.80
C LYS A 10 -1.21 -10.37 -21.72
N GLY A 11 -2.26 -9.64 -21.32
CA GLY A 11 -3.16 -10.05 -20.24
C GLY A 11 -2.53 -10.02 -18.85
N LEU A 12 -1.48 -9.21 -18.64
CA LEU A 12 -0.77 -9.06 -17.37
C LEU A 12 -0.95 -7.66 -16.78
N LEU A 13 -0.78 -7.55 -15.46
CA LEU A 13 -0.66 -6.28 -14.77
C LEU A 13 0.81 -5.95 -14.53
N TYR A 14 1.16 -4.67 -14.75
CA TYR A 14 2.46 -4.12 -14.34
C TYR A 14 2.23 -3.02 -13.31
N GLY A 15 2.94 -3.11 -12.20
CA GLY A 15 2.74 -2.25 -11.04
C GLY A 15 4.01 -1.98 -10.25
N THR A 16 3.89 -1.13 -9.25
CA THR A 16 4.98 -0.75 -8.34
C THR A 16 4.46 -0.56 -6.92
N THR A 17 5.38 -0.39 -5.97
CA THR A 17 5.04 0.08 -4.62
C THR A 17 5.01 1.60 -4.57
N ILE A 18 4.13 2.16 -3.74
CA ILE A 18 4.07 3.60 -3.39
C ILE A 18 3.83 3.77 -1.89
N SER A 19 4.01 4.98 -1.39
CA SER A 19 3.65 5.38 -0.03
C SER A 19 2.94 6.74 0.00
N ALA A 20 2.19 7.02 1.06
CA ALA A 20 1.56 8.33 1.28
C ALA A 20 2.58 9.48 1.26
N GLY A 21 3.77 9.25 1.83
CA GLY A 21 4.86 10.23 1.82
C GLY A 21 5.37 10.55 0.41
N GLN A 22 5.47 9.54 -0.47
CA GLN A 22 5.86 9.75 -1.86
C GLN A 22 4.78 10.49 -2.66
N ILE A 23 3.50 10.18 -2.41
CA ILE A 23 2.37 10.90 -3.04
C ILE A 23 2.46 12.40 -2.74
N ALA A 24 2.74 12.77 -1.49
CA ALA A 24 2.82 14.18 -1.10
C ALA A 24 4.15 14.85 -1.47
N GLY A 25 5.25 14.09 -1.52
CA GLY A 25 6.61 14.65 -1.51
C GLY A 25 7.41 14.48 -2.80
N ASP A 26 7.00 13.62 -3.74
CA ASP A 26 7.79 13.31 -4.94
C ASP A 26 6.93 13.31 -6.21
N PRO A 27 6.58 14.49 -6.75
CA PRO A 27 5.73 14.60 -7.93
C PRO A 27 6.36 13.94 -9.18
N ARG A 28 7.71 13.94 -9.29
CA ARG A 28 8.39 13.32 -10.44
C ARG A 28 8.26 11.80 -10.41
N PHE A 29 8.37 11.20 -9.22
CA PHE A 29 8.11 9.78 -9.06
C PHE A 29 6.64 9.45 -9.36
N ILE A 30 5.70 10.24 -8.84
CA ILE A 30 4.26 10.04 -9.10
C ILE A 30 3.93 10.15 -10.59
N ASP A 31 4.50 11.11 -11.31
CA ASP A 31 4.33 11.20 -12.77
C ASP A 31 4.78 9.91 -13.47
N LEU A 32 5.90 9.32 -13.04
CA LEU A 32 6.38 8.04 -13.59
C LEU A 32 5.44 6.89 -13.24
N VAL A 33 4.92 6.83 -12.00
CA VAL A 33 3.92 5.82 -11.59
C VAL A 33 2.69 5.90 -12.49
N LEU A 34 2.14 7.11 -12.66
CA LEU A 34 0.95 7.36 -13.49
C LEU A 34 1.17 7.11 -14.98
N GLN A 35 2.41 7.24 -15.47
CA GLN A 35 2.72 6.93 -16.87
C GLN A 35 2.95 5.44 -17.10
N GLN A 36 3.58 4.73 -16.15
CA GLN A 36 4.14 3.40 -16.40
C GLN A 36 3.32 2.26 -15.82
N THR A 37 2.45 2.50 -14.83
CA THR A 37 1.81 1.43 -14.05
C THR A 37 0.29 1.40 -14.18
N GLY A 38 -0.30 0.23 -13.93
CA GLY A 38 -1.75 0.03 -13.80
C GLY A 38 -2.16 -0.63 -12.48
N LEU A 39 -1.21 -0.85 -11.56
CA LEU A 39 -1.40 -1.44 -10.25
C LEU A 39 -0.42 -0.78 -9.27
N VAL A 40 -0.90 -0.47 -8.07
CA VAL A 40 -0.05 -0.03 -6.97
C VAL A 40 -0.22 -0.93 -5.74
N VAL A 41 0.84 -1.00 -4.95
CA VAL A 41 0.89 -1.68 -3.66
C VAL A 41 1.38 -0.66 -2.63
N ALA A 42 0.70 -0.55 -1.49
CA ALA A 42 1.24 0.24 -0.38
C ALA A 42 2.54 -0.41 0.13
N GLU A 43 3.66 0.30 0.08
CA GLU A 43 4.97 -0.25 0.44
C GLU A 43 5.02 -0.67 1.92
N ASN A 44 4.50 0.22 2.79
CA ASN A 44 4.43 -0.01 4.23
C ASN A 44 3.12 0.49 4.85
N ASP A 45 2.41 1.42 4.22
CA ASP A 45 1.27 2.11 4.82
C ASP A 45 0.10 1.17 5.17
N MET A 46 0.00 0.02 4.50
CA MET A 46 -1.00 -1.03 4.79
C MET A 46 -0.45 -2.23 5.57
N LYS A 47 0.78 -2.14 6.13
CA LYS A 47 1.29 -3.18 7.02
C LYS A 47 0.65 -3.06 8.39
N TRP A 48 0.33 -4.19 9.02
CA TRP A 48 -0.40 -4.19 10.28
C TRP A 48 0.28 -3.36 11.38
N GLN A 49 1.60 -3.48 11.56
CA GLN A 49 2.35 -2.63 12.50
C GLN A 49 2.22 -1.14 12.19
N VAL A 50 2.05 -0.75 10.93
CA VAL A 50 1.92 0.66 10.52
C VAL A 50 0.52 1.19 10.76
N MET A 51 -0.51 0.38 10.52
CA MET A 51 -1.90 0.77 10.79
C MET A 51 -2.25 0.65 12.27
N SER A 52 -1.53 -0.15 13.05
CA SER A 52 -1.80 -0.39 14.47
C SER A 52 -0.54 -0.14 15.31
N ARG A 53 0.01 1.09 15.22
CA ARG A 53 1.28 1.49 15.87
C ARG A 53 1.19 1.66 17.39
N GLY A 54 -0.02 1.64 17.96
CA GLY A 54 -0.28 1.94 19.38
C GLY A 54 -0.75 0.72 20.18
N ALA A 55 -1.62 0.96 21.16
CA ALA A 55 -2.33 -0.12 21.84
C ALA A 55 -3.37 -0.76 20.91
N ARG A 56 -3.74 -2.02 21.19
CA ARG A 56 -4.82 -2.72 20.47
C ARG A 56 -6.07 -1.84 20.42
N GLY A 57 -6.60 -1.60 19.22
CA GLY A 57 -7.80 -0.78 18.99
C GLY A 57 -7.52 0.72 18.77
N ASN A 58 -6.26 1.16 18.81
CA ASN A 58 -5.86 2.51 18.41
C ASN A 58 -5.19 2.47 17.02
N ASP A 59 -6.02 2.21 16.01
CA ASP A 59 -5.58 2.08 14.62
C ASP A 59 -5.58 3.45 13.91
N ASP A 60 -4.58 3.65 13.05
CA ASP A 60 -4.43 4.81 12.15
C ASP A 60 -4.36 4.33 10.70
N TYR A 61 -5.45 4.54 9.97
CA TYR A 61 -5.56 4.21 8.55
C TYR A 61 -5.23 5.39 7.63
N GLY A 62 -4.92 6.58 8.13
CA GLY A 62 -4.77 7.79 7.32
C GLY A 62 -3.76 7.64 6.16
N PRO A 63 -2.55 7.11 6.39
CA PRO A 63 -1.60 6.83 5.32
C PRO A 63 -2.09 5.76 4.33
N ALA A 64 -2.77 4.72 4.81
CA ALA A 64 -3.34 3.67 3.96
C ALA A 64 -4.46 4.22 3.06
N ASP A 65 -5.32 5.08 3.63
CA ASP A 65 -6.42 5.75 2.93
C ASP A 65 -5.89 6.71 1.87
N THR A 66 -4.78 7.42 2.16
CA THR A 66 -4.10 8.24 1.15
C THR A 66 -3.69 7.42 -0.07
N VAL A 67 -3.12 6.22 0.14
CA VAL A 67 -2.74 5.33 -0.97
C VAL A 67 -3.96 4.78 -1.70
N ALA A 68 -5.02 4.43 -0.96
CA ALA A 68 -6.25 3.91 -1.56
C ALA A 68 -6.99 4.95 -2.40
N ALA A 69 -7.12 6.18 -1.88
CA ALA A 69 -7.69 7.31 -2.59
C ALA A 69 -6.88 7.63 -3.85
N PHE A 70 -5.55 7.70 -3.76
CA PHE A 70 -4.69 7.92 -4.92
C PHE A 70 -4.90 6.85 -6.00
N ALA A 71 -4.99 5.58 -5.62
CA ALA A 71 -5.22 4.50 -6.58
C ALA A 71 -6.59 4.64 -7.26
N LEU A 72 -7.63 4.94 -6.49
CA LEU A 72 -8.99 5.15 -6.98
C LEU A 72 -9.09 6.34 -7.95
N GLU A 73 -8.54 7.49 -7.56
CA GLU A 73 -8.57 8.74 -8.34
C GLU A 73 -7.86 8.62 -9.69
N ASN A 74 -6.86 7.73 -9.78
CA ASN A 74 -6.02 7.55 -10.97
C ASN A 74 -6.32 6.28 -11.76
N ASP A 75 -7.44 5.60 -11.46
CA ASP A 75 -7.86 4.35 -12.11
C ASP A 75 -6.77 3.26 -12.10
N LEU A 76 -6.09 3.15 -10.94
CA LEU A 76 -5.08 2.14 -10.69
C LEU A 76 -5.70 1.01 -9.86
N ALA A 77 -5.41 -0.23 -10.22
CA ALA A 77 -5.69 -1.34 -9.31
C ALA A 77 -4.88 -1.15 -8.02
N LEU A 78 -5.44 -1.58 -6.88
CA LEU A 78 -4.78 -1.56 -5.58
C LEU A 78 -4.65 -2.98 -5.05
N ARG A 79 -3.45 -3.34 -4.59
CA ARG A 79 -3.23 -4.58 -3.82
C ARG A 79 -2.86 -4.23 -2.39
N GLY A 80 -3.69 -4.67 -1.44
CA GLY A 80 -3.38 -4.60 -0.03
C GLY A 80 -2.18 -5.49 0.33
N HIS A 81 -1.19 -4.90 1.01
CA HIS A 81 -0.01 -5.60 1.48
C HIS A 81 0.38 -5.05 2.87
N ASN A 82 0.08 -5.74 3.95
CA ASN A 82 -0.50 -7.08 4.08
C ASN A 82 -1.25 -7.19 5.42
N LEU A 83 -2.11 -8.20 5.56
CA LEU A 83 -2.91 -8.37 6.78
C LEU A 83 -2.12 -8.93 7.96
N LEU A 84 -1.33 -9.99 7.74
CA LEU A 84 -0.56 -10.64 8.80
C LEU A 84 0.83 -11.05 8.28
N TRP A 85 1.89 -10.66 8.99
CA TRP A 85 3.26 -11.05 8.66
C TRP A 85 4.18 -10.89 9.86
N TYR A 86 4.98 -11.93 10.15
CA TYR A 86 5.83 -12.02 11.35
C TYR A 86 6.76 -10.81 11.55
N TYR A 87 7.24 -10.20 10.46
CA TYR A 87 8.23 -9.13 10.54
C TYR A 87 7.64 -7.75 10.88
N ARG A 88 6.34 -7.56 10.65
CA ARG A 88 5.63 -6.28 10.78
C ARG A 88 4.28 -6.46 11.49
N THR A 89 4.31 -7.24 12.56
CA THR A 89 3.18 -7.46 13.49
C THR A 89 3.29 -6.46 14.65
N PRO A 90 2.20 -5.80 15.09
CA PRO A 90 2.23 -4.92 16.26
C PRO A 90 2.68 -5.63 17.53
N ASN A 91 3.41 -4.94 18.42
CA ASN A 91 3.94 -5.54 19.65
C ASN A 91 2.84 -6.11 20.55
N TRP A 92 1.72 -5.40 20.68
CA TRP A 92 0.59 -5.80 21.53
C TRP A 92 0.00 -7.16 21.14
N PHE A 93 0.21 -7.64 19.91
CA PHE A 93 -0.26 -8.94 19.47
C PHE A 93 0.44 -10.08 20.22
N PHE A 94 1.71 -9.89 20.56
CA PHE A 94 2.50 -10.89 21.28
C PHE A 94 2.21 -10.91 22.79
N ASP A 95 1.52 -9.90 23.30
CA ASP A 95 1.06 -9.81 24.69
C ASP A 95 -0.37 -10.36 24.88
N LEU A 96 -0.99 -10.88 23.80
CA LEU A 96 -2.31 -11.50 23.89
C LEU A 96 -2.24 -12.79 24.70
N ASP A 97 -3.15 -12.92 25.65
CA ASP A 97 -3.26 -14.14 26.45
C ASP A 97 -3.74 -15.30 25.56
N SER A 98 -3.08 -16.45 25.67
CA SER A 98 -3.28 -17.63 24.79
C SER A 98 -4.67 -18.28 24.86
N ARG A 99 -5.61 -17.69 25.61
CA ARG A 99 -6.94 -18.22 25.93
C ARG A 99 -8.10 -17.28 25.56
N GLN A 100 -7.89 -16.30 24.69
CA GLN A 100 -8.99 -15.63 23.98
C GLN A 100 -9.39 -16.39 22.72
#